data_AF-B1ZPZ0-F1
#
_entry.id   AF-B1ZPZ0-F1
#
_cell.length_a   1.000
_cell.length_b   1.000
_cell.length_c   1.000
_cell.angle_alpha   90.00
_cell.angle_beta   90.00
_cell.angle_gamma   90.00
#
_symmetry.space_group_name_H-M   'P 1'
#
loop_
_entity.id
_entity.type
_entity.pdbx_description
1 polymer ?
#
loop_
_entity_poly.entity_id
_entity_poly.type
_entity_poly.pdbx_seq_one_letter_code
_entity_poly.pdbx_strand_id
1 'polypeptide(L)' 'MADQPEATETCAVCGNVATGGRRFSRLYHQGKAFPLCCPMCIDVFQRAPDRFARGEHPQTITAELIEQLKWQSD' A
#
# COMPACT_ATOMS: atom_id res chain seq x y z
N MET A 1 8.40 29.88 7.15
CA MET A 1 8.81 28.64 6.45
C MET A 1 7.54 27.86 6.15
N ALA A 2 7.36 27.38 4.92
CA ALA A 2 6.07 26.84 4.46
C ALA A 2 5.67 25.56 5.22
N ASP A 3 4.53 25.63 5.89
CA ASP A 3 3.70 24.51 6.35
C ASP A 3 3.24 23.76 5.10
N GLN A 4 4.00 22.77 4.65
CA GLN A 4 3.52 21.87 3.61
C GLN A 4 2.60 20.86 4.30
N PRO A 5 1.38 20.61 3.77
CA PRO A 5 0.55 19.56 4.30
C PRO A 5 1.37 18.28 4.21
N GLU A 6 1.69 17.71 5.37
CA GLU A 6 2.37 16.44 5.52
C GLU A 6 1.55 15.42 4.72
N ALA A 7 1.90 15.21 3.46
CA ALA A 7 1.19 14.31 2.58
C ALA A 7 1.40 12.92 3.18
N THR A 8 0.41 12.48 3.94
CA THR A 8 0.40 11.20 4.62
C THR A 8 0.45 10.12 3.53
N GLU A 9 1.65 9.64 3.23
CA GLU A 9 1.85 8.60 2.23
C GLU A 9 1.66 7.23 2.87
N THR A 10 0.88 6.38 2.20
CA THR A 10 0.61 5.01 2.64
C THR A 10 1.28 4.03 1.71
N CYS A 11 2.05 3.08 2.25
CA CYS A 11 2.76 2.08 1.46
C CYS A 11 1.76 1.26 0.63
N ALA A 12 1.93 1.24 -0.69
CA ALA A 12 1.04 0.53 -1.61
C ALA A 12 1.00 -1.00 -1.39
N VAL A 13 2.02 -1.56 -0.73
CA VAL A 13 2.12 -3.01 -0.47
C VAL A 13 1.59 -3.37 0.91
N CYS A 14 2.12 -2.73 1.97
CA CYS A 14 1.83 -3.14 3.34
C CYS A 14 0.83 -2.23 4.06
N GLY A 15 0.41 -1.10 3.48
CA GLY A 15 -0.54 -0.18 4.10
C GLY A 15 0.05 0.68 5.24
N ASN A 16 1.36 0.62 5.50
CA ASN A 16 1.98 1.45 6.53
C ASN A 16 2.01 2.92 6.13
N VAL A 17 1.61 3.77 7.06
CA VAL A 17 1.58 5.22 6.91
C VAL A 17 2.93 5.83 7.29
N ALA A 18 3.42 6.78 6.48
CA ALA A 18 4.55 7.63 6.84
C ALA A 18 4.12 8.65 7.90
N THR A 19 4.66 8.56 9.11
CA THR A 19 4.59 9.64 10.11
C THR A 19 5.99 10.19 10.36
N GLY A 20 6.12 11.52 10.45
CA GLY A 20 7.34 12.20 10.91
C GLY A 20 8.53 12.18 9.93
N GLY A 21 8.31 12.47 8.64
CA GLY A 21 9.41 12.68 7.68
C GLY A 21 10.07 11.41 7.15
N ARG A 22 9.48 10.23 7.33
CA ARG A 22 9.93 8.99 6.68
C ARG A 22 9.89 9.13 5.16
N ARG A 23 11.02 8.89 4.51
CA ARG A 23 11.12 8.94 3.04
C ARG A 23 10.64 7.62 2.43
N PHE A 24 9.65 7.72 1.57
CA PHE A 24 9.18 6.58 0.77
C PHE A 24 9.91 6.57 -0.57
N SER A 25 10.19 5.37 -1.07
CA SER A 25 10.63 5.20 -2.45
C SER A 25 9.40 5.22 -3.35
N ARG A 26 9.48 5.90 -4.50
CA ARG A 26 8.39 5.91 -5.49
C ARG A 26 8.74 5.00 -6.65
N LEU A 27 7.91 4.00 -6.89
CA LEU A 27 7.96 3.23 -8.13
C LEU A 27 6.85 3.68 -9.07
N TYR A 28 7.18 3.81 -10.34
CA TYR A 28 6.22 4.18 -11.37
C TYR A 28 5.75 2.93 -12.10
N HIS A 29 4.44 2.74 -12.17
CA HIS A 29 3.82 1.67 -12.94
C HIS A 29 2.56 2.21 -13.62
N GLN A 30 2.41 1.98 -14.93
CA GLN A 30 1.27 2.48 -15.71
C GLN A 30 1.02 4.00 -15.56
N GLY A 31 2.09 4.79 -15.46
CA GLY A 31 2.01 6.25 -15.27
C GLY A 31 1.59 6.71 -13.86
N LYS A 32 1.39 5.79 -12.90
CA LYS A 32 1.08 6.10 -11.50
C LYS A 32 2.29 5.87 -10.61
N ALA A 33 2.49 6.75 -9.62
CA ALA A 33 3.53 6.61 -8.61
C ALA A 33 2.99 5.86 -7.39
N PHE A 34 3.70 4.82 -6.97
CA PHE A 34 3.38 4.01 -5.81
C PHE A 34 4.43 4.23 -4.72
N PRO A 35 4.06 4.79 -3.56
CA PRO A 35 4.98 5.01 -2.45
C PRO A 35 5.22 3.68 -1.71
N LEU A 36 6.49 3.39 -1.40
CA LEU A 36 6.95 2.16 -0.77
C LEU A 36 7.88 2.46 0.40
N CYS A 37 7.59 1.86 1.56
CA CYS A 37 8.23 2.23 2.83
C CYS A 37 9.59 1.55 3.08
N CYS A 38 9.93 0.48 2.36
CA CYS A 38 11.18 -0.27 2.56
C CYS A 38 11.58 -1.09 1.33
N PRO A 39 12.84 -1.57 1.25
CA PRO A 39 13.31 -2.40 0.13
C PRO A 39 12.51 -3.68 -0.07
N MET A 40 12.03 -4.31 1.01
CA MET A 40 11.19 -5.50 0.89
C MET A 40 9.86 -5.22 0.18
N CYS A 41 9.24 -4.05 0.42
CA CYS A 41 8.02 -3.67 -0.30
C CYS A 41 8.30 -3.37 -1.78
N ILE A 42 9.50 -2.91 -2.13
CA ILE A 42 9.96 -2.76 -3.52
C ILE A 42 10.02 -4.13 -4.21
N ASP A 43 10.69 -5.09 -3.59
CA ASP A 43 10.82 -6.45 -4.16
C ASP A 43 9.46 -7.12 -4.35
N VAL A 44 8.55 -6.98 -3.38
CA VAL A 44 7.19 -7.53 -3.46
C VAL A 44 6.39 -6.83 -4.55
N PHE A 45 6.45 -5.50 -4.64
CA PHE A 45 5.74 -4.74 -5.67
C PHE A 45 6.21 -5.14 -7.08
N GLN A 46 7.53 -5.27 -7.30
CA GLN A 46 8.10 -5.62 -8.59
C GLN A 46 7.71 -7.03 -9.07
N ARG A 47 7.42 -7.96 -8.17
CA ARG A 47 6.95 -9.31 -8.54
C ARG A 47 5.53 -9.33 -9.10
N ALA A 48 4.69 -8.37 -8.71
CA ALA A 48 3.29 -8.33 -9.10
C ALA A 48 2.71 -6.91 -9.13
N PRO A 49 3.27 -5.98 -9.92
CA PRO A 49 2.93 -4.56 -9.86
C PRO A 49 1.47 -4.29 -10.26
N ASP A 50 0.92 -5.08 -11.19
CA ASP A 50 -0.49 -4.96 -11.60
C ASP A 50 -1.48 -5.27 -10.48
N ARG A 51 -1.14 -6.19 -9.55
CA ARG A 51 -2.00 -6.54 -8.41
C ARG A 51 -2.13 -5.34 -7.48
N PHE A 52 -0.99 -4.78 -7.07
CA PHE A 52 -0.96 -3.60 -6.20
C PHE A 52 -1.54 -2.36 -6.89
N ALA A 53 -1.39 -2.23 -8.21
CA ALA A 53 -1.99 -1.15 -8.98
C ALA A 53 -3.53 -1.21 -9.03
N ARG A 54 -4.12 -2.40 -8.85
CA ARG A 54 -5.57 -2.59 -8.67
C ARG A 54 -6.03 -2.41 -7.23
N GLY A 55 -5.11 -2.19 -6.29
CA GLY A 55 -5.42 -2.08 -4.85
C GLY A 55 -5.45 -3.42 -4.12
N GLU A 56 -5.02 -4.52 -4.74
CA GLU A 56 -4.87 -5.80 -4.05
C GLU A 56 -3.66 -5.73 -3.10
N HIS A 57 -3.91 -5.60 -1.80
CA HIS A 57 -2.89 -5.73 -0.76
C HIS A 57 -3.31 -6.77 0.28
N PRO A 58 -2.36 -7.36 1.04
CA PRO A 58 -2.66 -8.44 1.98
C PRO A 58 -3.77 -8.08 2.99
N GLN A 59 -3.82 -6.80 3.41
CA GLN A 59 -4.83 -6.35 4.35
C GLN A 59 -6.25 -6.32 3.75
N THR A 60 -6.43 -5.93 2.49
CA THR A 60 -7.76 -5.94 1.82
C THR A 60 -8.26 -7.36 1.64
N ILE A 61 -7.39 -8.25 1.12
CA ILE A 61 -7.74 -9.66 0.89
C ILE A 61 -8.16 -10.34 2.21
N THR A 62 -7.41 -10.06 3.29
CA THR A 62 -7.74 -10.62 4.61
C THR A 62 -9.06 -10.05 5.15
N ALA A 63 -9.33 -8.75 4.98
CA ALA A 63 -10.57 -8.13 5.42
C ALA A 63 -11.80 -8.69 4.68
N GLU A 64 -11.73 -8.81 3.35
CA GLU A 64 -12.79 -9.41 2.52
C GLU A 64 -13.06 -10.86 2.92
N LEU A 65 -12.02 -11.65 3.16
CA LEU A 65 -12.17 -13.05 3.58
C LEU A 65 -12.84 -13.19 4.95
N ILE A 66 -12.49 -12.31 5.90
CA ILE A 66 -13.12 -12.27 7.23
C ILE A 66 -14.62 -11.95 7.11
N GLU A 67 -15.00 -11.03 6.22
CA GLU A 67 -16.40 -10.68 6.00
C GLU A 67 -17.20 -11.85 5.42
N GLN A 68 -16.63 -12.58 4.45
CA GLN A 68 -17.25 -13.79 3.89
C GLN A 68 -17.44 -14.90 4.94
N LEU A 69 -16.46 -15.12 5.82
CA LEU A 69 -16.53 -16.10 6.90
C LEU A 69 -17.62 -15.74 7.93
N LYS A 70 -17.82 -14.45 8.22
CA LYS A 70 -18.88 -13.98 9.11
C LYS A 70 -20.28 -14.31 8.58
N TRP A 71 -20.48 -14.27 7.26
CA TRP A 71 -21.76 -14.64 6.64
C TRP A 71 -22.02 -16.15 6.63
N GLN A 72 -20.98 -16.97 6.49
CA GLN A 72 -21.11 -18.44 6.48
C GLN A 72 -21.43 -19.06 7.86
N SER A 73 -21.62 -18.22 8.89
CA SER A 73 -21.87 -18.64 10.27
C SER A 73 -23.32 -18.43 10.72
N ASP A 74 -24.22 -18.05 9.82
CA ASP A 74 -25.68 -17.90 10.07
C ASP A 74 -26.47 -19.04 9.41
#